data_AF-A0A951HLL9-F1
#
_entry.id   AF-A0A951HLL9-F1
#
_cell.length_a   1.000
_cell.length_b   1.000
_cell.length_c   1.000
_cell.angle_alpha   90.00
_cell.angle_beta   90.00
_cell.angle_gamma   90.00
#
_symmetry.space_group_name_H-M   'P 1'
#
loop_
_entity.id
_entity.type
_entity.pdbx_description
1 polymer ?
#
loop_
_entity_poly.entity_id
_entity_poly.type
_entity_poly.pdbx_seq_one_letter_code
_entity_poly.pdbx_strand_id
1 'polypeptide(L)' 'QGEIAAFDLFCMLLERDGLCQLVYKHAISTVQPENPVNFAEVQAEE' A
#
# COMPACT_ATOMS: atom_id res chain seq x y z
N GLN A 1 -5.73 2.41 9.43
CA GLN A 1 -5.91 1.05 8.90
C GLN A 1 -6.89 1.13 7.76
N GLY A 2 -6.54 0.60 6.60
CA GLY A 2 -7.31 0.70 5.37
C GLY A 2 -6.62 -0.12 4.29
N GLU A 3 -7.24 -0.19 3.12
CA GLU A 3 -6.72 -0.96 1.99
C GLU A 3 -6.07 -0.03 0.96
N ILE A 4 -5.05 -0.55 0.29
CA ILE A 4 -4.38 0.14 -0.79
C ILE A 4 -5.23 -0.04 -2.06
N ALA A 5 -6.00 0.99 -2.42
CA ALA A 5 -6.88 0.93 -3.59
C ALA A 5 -6.10 1.14 -4.91
N ALA A 6 -5.07 1.98 -4.89
CA ALA A 6 -4.17 2.21 -6.02
C ALA A 6 -2.85 2.85 -5.57
N PHE A 7 -1.83 2.81 -6.42
CA PHE A 7 -0.54 3.47 -6.17
C PHE A 7 0.13 3.86 -7.48
N ASP A 8 0.99 4.87 -7.42
CA ASP A 8 1.92 5.25 -8.49
C ASP A 8 3.35 5.39 -7.93
N LEU A 9 4.24 6.09 -8.62
CA LEU A 9 5.62 6.31 -8.16
C LEU A 9 5.72 7.09 -6.84
N PHE A 10 4.88 8.10 -6.62
CA PHE A 10 5.03 9.07 -5.53
C PHE A 10 3.92 9.00 -4.47
N CYS A 11 2.77 8.44 -4.85
CA CYS A 11 1.55 8.48 -4.07
C CYS A 11 0.90 7.09 -3.95
N MET A 12 0.00 7.00 -2.98
CA MET A 12 -0.85 5.84 -2.72
C MET A 12 -2.26 6.32 -2.38
N LEU A 13 -3.28 5.63 -2.86
CA LEU A 13 -4.67 5.82 -2.43
C LEU A 13 -4.98 4.80 -1.33
N LEU A 14 -5.29 5.32 -0.14
CA LEU A 14 -5.73 4.54 1.01
C LEU A 14 -7.24 4.68 1.15
N GLU A 15 -7.96 3.56 1.08
CA GLU A 15 -9.41 3.52 1.25
C GLU A 15 -9.78 2.96 2.62
N ARG A 16 -10.74 3.63 3.29
CA ARG A 16 -11.33 3.18 4.55
C ARG A 16 -12.76 3.71 4.66
N ASP A 17 -13.71 2.85 4.98
CA ASP A 17 -15.11 3.21 5.26
C ASP A 17 -15.75 4.08 4.15
N GLY A 18 -15.43 3.78 2.88
CA GLY A 18 -15.93 4.53 1.71
C GLY A 18 -15.28 5.91 1.49
N LEU A 19 -14.23 6.24 2.26
CA LEU A 19 -13.41 7.43 2.07
C LEU A 19 -12.07 7.06 1.43
N CYS A 20 -11.66 7.83 0.42
CA CYS A 20 -10.35 7.70 -0.23
C CYS A 20 -9.43 8.86 0.17
N GLN A 21 -8.23 8.53 0.61
CA GLN A 21 -7.18 9.50 0.95
C GLN A 21 -5.97 9.31 0.06
N LEU A 22 -5.53 10.39 -0.60
CA LEU A 22 -4.25 10.41 -1.31
C LEU A 22 -3.11 10.65 -0.30
N VAL A 23 -2.19 9.70 -0.20
CA VAL A 23 -1.05 9.75 0.71
C VAL A 23 0.24 9.84 -0.10
N TYR A 24 1.06 10.85 0.17
CA TYR A 24 2.40 10.95 -0.39
C TYR A 24 3.37 10.02 0.33
N LYS A 25 4.15 9.24 -0.42
CA LYS A 25 5.08 8.25 0.15
C LYS A 25 6.18 8.86 1.02
N HIS A 26 6.60 10.10 0.74
CA HIS A 26 7.60 10.79 1.55
C HIS A 26 7.12 11.09 2.98
N ALA A 27 5.80 11.06 3.22
CA ALA A 27 5.20 11.25 4.54
C ALA A 27 4.94 9.91 5.25
N ILE A 28 5.25 8.77 4.62
CA ILE A 28 5.06 7.43 5.19
C ILE A 28 6.41 6.95 5.75
N SER A 29 6.46 6.65 7.04
CA SER A 29 7.65 6.05 7.67
C SER A 29 7.64 4.52 7.62
N THR A 30 6.46 3.90 7.71
CA THR A 30 6.31 2.43 7.77
C THR A 30 4.94 2.02 7.26
N VAL A 31 4.87 0.90 6.55
CA VAL A 31 3.63 0.21 6.15
C VAL A 31 3.61 -1.13 6.87
N GLN A 32 2.63 -1.34 7.74
CA GLN A 32 2.45 -2.59 8.48
C GLN A 32 1.21 -3.32 7.96
N PRO A 33 1.36 -4.49 7.33
CA PRO A 33 0.23 -5.31 6.92
C PRO A 33 -0.41 -5.98 8.14
N GLU A 34 -1.70 -6.30 8.04
CA GLU A 34 -2.43 -7.00 9.10
C GLU A 34 -2.06 -8.49 9.18
N ASN A 35 -1.76 -9.09 8.02
CA ASN A 35 -1.33 -10.48 7.89
C ASN A 35 0.02 -10.54 7.18
N PRO A 36 0.81 -11.62 7.37
CA PRO A 36 2.06 -11.82 6.63
C PRO A 36 1.83 -11.76 5.11
N VAL A 37 2.67 -10.99 4.41
CA VAL A 37 2.63 -10.89 2.94
C VAL A 37 3.59 -11.91 2.35
N ASN A 38 3.10 -12.71 1.40
CA ASN A 38 3.95 -13.63 0.65
C ASN A 38 4.57 -12.90 -0.56
N PHE A 39 5.90 -12.84 -0.60
CA PHE A 39 6.65 -12.23 -1.70
C PHE A 39 7.27 -13.25 -2.66
N ALA A 40 7.10 -14.56 -2.43
CA ALA A 40 7.80 -15.61 -3.16
C ALA A 40 7.47 -15.62 -4.67
N GLU A 41 6.24 -15.29 -5.04
CA GLU A 41 5.80 -15.27 -6.45
C GLU A 41 6.38 -14.08 -7.21
N VAL A 42 6.53 -12.93 -6.55
CA VAL A 42 7.07 -11.69 -7.14
C VAL A 42 8.55 -11.83 -7.48
N GLN A 43 9.30 -12.65 -6.73
CA GLN A 43 10.74 -12.85 -6.95
C GLN A 43 11.07 -13.85 -8.07
N ALA A 44 10.09 -14.65 -8.52
CA ALA A 44 10.32 -15.67 -9.55
C ALA A 44 10.18 -15.11 -10.98
N GLU A 45 9.66 -13.88 -11.12
CA GLU A 45 9.43 -13.20 -12.40
C GLU A 45 10.50 -12.14 -12.74
N GLU A 46 11.53 -11.97 -11.89
CA GLU A 46 12.76 -11.20 -12.15
C GLU A 46 13.92 -12.09 -12.61
#